data_AF-A0A368B1I9-F1
#
_entry.id   AF-A0A368B1I9-F1
#
_cell.length_a   1.000
_cell.length_b   1.000
_cell.length_c   1.000
_cell.angle_alpha   90.00
_cell.angle_beta   90.00
_cell.angle_gamma   90.00
#
_symmetry.space_group_name_H-M   'P 1'
#
loop_
_entity.id
_entity.type
_entity.pdbx_description
1 polymer ?
#
loop_
_entity_poly.entity_id
_entity_poly.type
_entity_poly.pdbx_seq_one_letter_code
_entity_poly.pdbx_strand_id
1 'polypeptide(L)'
;MLNKLTLLISESLFFLKKNGLVNSLKINETPLILQIVKYLIFGVSVTLVHAIVVYGMGYYLNPAIGESIPRDIKLNRTIFNNIIAFTISNSAAFWLNSKHLFKPGRHSKVNEVLLFFLISGLSFALGVFSIKKIFILIESNAAVEHLANLTFIVCSASVNFICRKFLVFSK
;
A
#
# COMPACT_ATOMS: atom_id res chain seq x y z
N MET A 1 15.64 -24.02 8.69
CA MET A 1 14.71 -22.96 8.20
C MET A 1 13.34 -23.07 8.87
N LEU A 2 12.69 -24.24 8.85
CA LEU A 2 11.39 -24.50 9.53
C LEU A 2 11.39 -24.12 11.02
N ASN A 3 12.42 -24.51 11.78
CA ASN A 3 12.51 -24.19 13.22
C ASN A 3 12.55 -22.68 13.53
N LYS A 4 13.09 -21.87 12.62
CA LYS A 4 13.14 -20.40 12.78
C LYS A 4 11.77 -19.79 12.49
N LEU A 5 11.05 -20.34 11.51
CA LEU A 5 9.70 -19.90 11.18
C LEU A 5 8.72 -20.23 12.29
N THR A 6 8.75 -21.46 12.83
CA THR A 6 7.89 -21.86 13.96
C THR A 6 8.16 -21.02 15.20
N LEU A 7 9.41 -20.66 15.46
CA LEU A 7 9.77 -19.72 16.53
C LEU A 7 9.11 -18.35 16.33
N LEU A 8 9.27 -17.73 15.15
CA LEU A 8 8.69 -16.42 14.85
C LEU A 8 7.16 -16.40 14.94
N ILE A 9 6.51 -17.50 14.54
CA ILE A 9 5.06 -17.68 14.67
C ILE A 9 4.68 -17.78 16.15
N SER A 10 5.37 -18.63 16.92
CA SER A 10 5.12 -18.81 18.35
C SER A 10 5.26 -17.52 19.14
N GLU A 11 6.33 -16.75 18.89
CA GLU A 11 6.56 -15.42 19.49
C GLU A 11 5.40 -14.45 19.19
N SER A 12 4.94 -14.43 17.94
CA SER A 12 3.85 -13.55 17.50
C SER A 12 2.50 -13.94 18.13
N LEU A 13 2.20 -15.24 18.22
CA LEU A 13 1.01 -15.77 18.87
C LEU A 13 1.03 -15.51 20.38
N PHE A 14 2.17 -15.71 21.03
CA PHE A 14 2.35 -15.40 22.45
C PHE A 14 2.13 -13.91 22.71
N PHE A 15 2.73 -13.04 21.89
CA PHE A 15 2.54 -11.60 22.00
C PHE A 15 1.07 -11.19 21.82
N LEU A 16 0.36 -11.80 20.85
CA LEU A 16 -1.05 -11.56 20.61
C LEU A 16 -1.91 -12.01 21.79
N LYS A 17 -1.66 -13.21 22.34
CA LYS A 17 -2.39 -13.74 23.49
C LYS A 17 -2.19 -12.87 24.74
N LYS A 18 -0.98 -12.33 24.94
CA LYS A 18 -0.63 -11.49 26.09
C LYS A 18 -1.29 -10.10 26.03
N ASN A 19 -1.27 -9.44 24.87
CA ASN A 19 -1.71 -8.05 24.77
C ASN A 19 -3.16 -7.90 24.28
N GLY A 20 -3.71 -8.92 23.64
CA GLY A 20 -5.00 -8.87 22.94
C GLY A 20 -4.90 -8.17 21.58
N LEU A 21 -5.84 -8.50 20.68
CA LEU A 21 -5.78 -8.10 19.27
C LEU A 21 -5.67 -6.57 19.07
N VAL A 22 -6.56 -5.80 19.71
CA VAL A 22 -6.62 -4.34 19.51
C VAL A 22 -5.34 -3.66 20.00
N ASN A 23 -4.80 -4.08 21.15
CA ASN A 23 -3.57 -3.49 21.67
C ASN A 23 -2.35 -3.89 20.84
N SER A 24 -2.30 -5.14 20.37
CA SER A 24 -1.26 -5.61 19.45
C SER A 24 -1.22 -4.80 18.14
N LEU A 25 -2.37 -4.33 17.64
CA LEU A 25 -2.43 -3.43 16.48
C LEU A 25 -1.87 -2.04 16.80
N LYS A 26 -2.06 -1.53 18.02
CA LYS A 26 -1.63 -0.17 18.42
C LYS A 26 -0.14 -0.06 18.77
N ILE A 27 0.42 -1.09 19.40
CA ILE A 27 1.81 -1.12 19.88
C ILE A 27 2.79 -1.17 18.71
N ASN A 28 3.80 -0.30 18.69
CA ASN A 28 4.92 -0.39 17.75
C ASN A 28 5.93 -1.48 18.19
N GLU A 29 6.82 -1.92 17.30
CA GLU A 29 7.84 -2.96 17.63
C GLU A 29 7.28 -4.35 17.98
N THR A 30 6.27 -4.83 17.25
CA THR A 30 5.77 -6.20 17.41
C THR A 30 6.72 -7.25 16.80
N PRO A 31 6.59 -8.55 17.13
CA PRO A 31 7.31 -9.62 16.43
C PRO A 31 7.08 -9.62 14.91
N LEU A 32 8.01 -10.21 14.14
CA LEU A 32 8.05 -10.08 12.67
C LEU A 32 6.75 -10.51 11.96
N ILE A 33 6.19 -11.67 12.30
CA ILE A 33 4.97 -12.16 11.65
C ILE A 33 3.80 -11.21 11.94
N LEU A 34 3.71 -10.71 13.18
CA LEU A 34 2.70 -9.74 13.56
C LEU A 34 2.89 -8.38 12.85
N GLN A 35 4.13 -7.95 12.60
CA GLN A 35 4.38 -6.77 11.74
C GLN A 35 3.87 -7.00 10.32
N ILE A 36 4.11 -8.16 9.72
CA ILE A 36 3.62 -8.49 8.38
C ILE A 36 2.08 -8.49 8.35
N VAL A 37 1.43 -9.12 9.33
CA VAL A 37 -0.03 -9.13 9.45
C VAL A 37 -0.60 -7.73 9.59
N LYS A 38 -0.02 -6.90 10.47
CA LYS A 38 -0.42 -5.49 10.63
C LYS A 38 -0.26 -4.70 9.34
N TYR A 39 0.86 -4.91 8.66
CA TYR A 39 1.13 -4.26 7.39
C TYR A 39 0.09 -4.62 6.32
N LEU A 40 -0.35 -5.88 6.26
CA LEU A 40 -1.44 -6.31 5.38
C LEU A 40 -2.77 -5.63 5.75
N ILE A 41 -3.15 -5.61 7.03
CA ILE A 41 -4.38 -4.96 7.50
C ILE A 41 -4.39 -3.47 7.18
N PHE A 42 -3.28 -2.78 7.46
CA PHE A 42 -3.13 -1.36 7.15
C PHE A 42 -3.09 -1.12 5.64
N GLY A 43 -2.47 -2.02 4.87
CA GLY A 43 -2.47 -1.99 3.41
C GLY A 43 -3.88 -2.04 2.83
N VAL A 44 -4.70 -3.00 3.26
CA VAL A 44 -6.12 -3.10 2.85
C VAL A 44 -6.89 -1.82 3.20
N SER A 45 -6.69 -1.31 4.41
CA SER A 45 -7.35 -0.07 4.87
C SER A 45 -6.97 1.14 3.99
N VAL A 46 -5.69 1.27 3.65
CA VAL A 46 -5.18 2.33 2.77
C VAL A 46 -5.69 2.17 1.33
N THR A 47 -5.81 0.94 0.83
CA THR A 47 -6.39 0.66 -0.49
C THR A 47 -7.85 1.09 -0.56
N LEU A 48 -8.64 0.87 0.51
CA LEU A 48 -10.02 1.36 0.58
C LEU A 48 -10.07 2.89 0.53
N VAL A 49 -9.20 3.58 1.29
CA VAL A 49 -9.08 5.05 1.21
C VAL A 49 -8.75 5.50 -0.21
N HIS A 50 -7.79 4.84 -0.86
CA HIS A 50 -7.42 5.15 -2.24
C HIS A 50 -8.60 4.97 -3.20
N ALA A 51 -9.32 3.84 -3.12
CA ALA A 51 -10.48 3.57 -3.96
C ALA A 51 -11.57 4.63 -3.76
N ILE A 52 -11.91 4.97 -2.52
CA ILE A 52 -12.90 6.00 -2.21
C ILE A 52 -12.52 7.34 -2.87
N VAL A 53 -11.24 7.74 -2.79
CA VAL A 53 -10.79 8.98 -3.43
C VAL A 53 -10.84 8.88 -4.96
N VAL A 54 -10.33 7.81 -5.56
CA VAL A 54 -10.33 7.66 -7.03
C VAL A 54 -11.75 7.65 -7.59
N TYR A 55 -12.65 6.86 -7.00
CA TYR A 55 -14.04 6.78 -7.46
C TYR A 55 -14.81 8.08 -7.16
N GLY A 56 -14.63 8.66 -5.98
CA GLY A 56 -15.23 9.96 -5.64
C GLY A 56 -14.81 11.06 -6.61
N MET A 57 -13.52 11.14 -6.92
CA MET A 57 -13.02 12.05 -7.95
C MET A 57 -13.57 11.71 -9.34
N GLY A 58 -13.58 10.44 -9.70
CA GLY A 58 -14.01 9.93 -11.01
C GLY A 58 -15.50 10.12 -11.30
N TYR A 59 -16.34 10.24 -10.27
CA TYR A 59 -17.76 10.56 -10.41
C TYR A 59 -18.06 12.06 -10.29
N TYR A 60 -17.44 12.77 -9.34
CA TYR A 60 -17.93 14.09 -8.91
C TYR A 60 -17.02 15.27 -9.23
N LEU A 61 -15.70 15.14 -9.08
CA LEU A 61 -14.78 16.29 -9.11
C LEU A 61 -14.00 16.42 -10.43
N ASN A 62 -13.54 15.29 -10.96
CA ASN A 62 -12.82 15.21 -12.22
C ASN A 62 -13.30 13.97 -12.98
N PRO A 63 -14.49 14.06 -13.63
CA PRO A 63 -15.20 12.90 -14.13
C PRO A 63 -14.38 12.08 -15.11
N ALA A 64 -14.09 10.85 -14.73
CA ALA A 64 -13.38 9.86 -15.55
C ALA A 64 -14.24 8.60 -15.78
N ILE A 65 -15.39 8.50 -15.09
CA ILE A 65 -16.34 7.40 -15.14
C ILE A 65 -17.61 7.92 -15.82
N GLY A 66 -18.14 7.15 -16.78
CA GLY A 66 -19.34 7.51 -17.55
C GLY A 66 -19.15 7.31 -19.05
N GLU A 67 -20.17 6.82 -19.75
CA GLU A 67 -20.05 6.41 -21.15
C GLU A 67 -19.77 7.58 -22.11
N SER A 68 -20.31 8.75 -21.82
CA SER A 68 -20.23 9.96 -22.66
C SER A 68 -18.86 10.63 -22.72
N ILE A 69 -17.89 10.20 -21.90
CA ILE A 69 -16.56 10.84 -21.86
C ILE A 69 -15.62 10.16 -22.88
N PRO A 70 -14.97 10.92 -23.77
CA PRO A 70 -13.96 10.40 -24.69
C PRO A 70 -12.84 9.62 -24.01
N ARG A 71 -12.31 8.58 -24.68
CA ARG A 71 -11.34 7.62 -24.09
C ARG A 71 -10.05 8.29 -23.63
N ASP A 72 -9.52 9.21 -24.41
CA ASP A 72 -8.31 10.00 -24.14
C ASP A 72 -8.50 10.91 -22.91
N ILE A 73 -9.66 11.57 -22.82
CA ILE A 73 -10.03 12.39 -21.66
C ILE A 73 -10.19 11.51 -20.41
N LYS A 74 -10.85 10.35 -20.53
CA LYS A 74 -10.98 9.36 -19.44
C LYS A 74 -9.62 8.92 -18.93
N LEU A 75 -8.68 8.59 -19.82
CA LEU A 75 -7.34 8.15 -19.45
C LEU A 75 -6.61 9.24 -18.65
N ASN A 76 -6.55 10.46 -19.18
CA ASN A 76 -5.84 11.57 -18.53
C ASN A 76 -6.44 11.90 -17.15
N ARG A 77 -7.77 11.93 -17.06
CA ARG A 77 -8.47 12.19 -15.79
C ARG A 77 -8.30 11.04 -14.80
N THR A 78 -8.30 9.79 -15.26
CA THR A 78 -8.02 8.61 -14.42
C THR A 78 -6.61 8.69 -13.82
N ILE A 79 -5.61 9.03 -14.62
CA ILE A 79 -4.23 9.21 -14.14
C ILE A 79 -4.18 10.31 -13.08
N PHE A 80 -4.78 11.47 -13.35
CA PHE A 80 -4.82 12.58 -12.40
C PHE A 80 -5.51 12.21 -11.08
N ASN A 81 -6.65 11.53 -11.15
CA ASN A 81 -7.39 11.06 -9.97
C ASN A 81 -6.56 10.09 -9.14
N ASN A 82 -5.84 9.17 -9.79
CA ASN A 82 -4.94 8.24 -9.11
C ASN A 82 -3.77 8.95 -8.42
N ILE A 83 -3.20 10.02 -9.01
CA ILE A 83 -2.13 10.80 -8.38
C ILE A 83 -2.61 11.45 -7.08
N ILE A 84 -3.79 12.06 -7.10
CA ILE A 84 -4.37 12.69 -5.90
C ILE A 84 -4.70 11.64 -4.84
N ALA A 85 -5.33 10.54 -5.25
CA ALA A 85 -5.63 9.42 -4.37
C ALA A 85 -4.38 8.81 -3.77
N PHE A 86 -3.28 8.72 -4.52
CA PHE A 86 -1.99 8.24 -4.02
C PHE A 86 -1.45 9.17 -2.93
N THR A 87 -1.45 10.49 -3.14
CA THR A 87 -0.96 11.42 -2.11
C THR A 87 -1.74 11.29 -0.80
N ILE A 88 -3.07 11.21 -0.87
CA ILE A 88 -3.94 11.09 0.31
C ILE A 88 -3.75 9.72 0.99
N SER A 89 -3.85 8.63 0.23
CA SER A 89 -3.76 7.28 0.78
C SER A 89 -2.35 6.98 1.31
N ASN A 90 -1.30 7.45 0.63
CA ASN A 90 0.08 7.26 1.06
C ASN A 90 0.41 8.08 2.31
N SER A 91 -0.24 9.25 2.50
CA SER A 91 -0.18 10.00 3.77
C SER A 91 -0.78 9.20 4.92
N ALA A 92 -1.96 8.59 4.71
CA ALA A 92 -2.58 7.71 5.70
C ALA A 92 -1.70 6.47 5.98
N ALA A 93 -1.08 5.90 4.95
CA ALA A 93 -0.14 4.79 5.08
C ALA A 93 1.07 5.19 5.93
N PHE A 94 1.67 6.36 5.68
CA PHE A 94 2.78 6.88 6.47
C PHE A 94 2.39 7.01 7.94
N TRP A 95 1.22 7.60 8.22
CA TRP A 95 0.71 7.76 9.59
C TRP A 95 0.54 6.42 10.29
N LEU A 96 -0.12 5.43 9.67
CA LEU A 96 -0.29 4.09 10.23
C LEU A 96 1.06 3.38 10.46
N ASN A 97 1.98 3.47 9.49
CA ASN A 97 3.26 2.79 9.57
C ASN A 97 4.17 3.41 10.64
N SER A 98 4.25 4.74 10.70
CA SER A 98 5.09 5.46 11.65
C SER A 98 4.55 5.38 13.09
N LYS A 99 3.23 5.38 13.27
CA LYS A 99 2.61 5.37 14.61
C LYS A 99 2.45 3.96 15.17
N HIS A 100 2.04 3.00 14.34
CA HIS A 100 1.55 1.71 14.81
C HIS A 100 2.37 0.52 14.35
N LEU A 101 3.24 0.64 13.35
CA LEU A 101 3.99 -0.50 12.83
C LEU A 101 5.47 -0.47 13.18
N PHE A 102 6.14 0.61 12.81
CA PHE A 102 7.57 0.79 12.97
C PHE A 102 7.88 1.86 14.01
N LYS A 103 9.06 1.78 14.61
CA LYS A 103 9.53 2.81 15.54
C LYS A 103 10.21 3.93 14.75
N PRO A 104 9.72 5.18 14.84
CA PRO A 104 10.39 6.29 14.19
C PRO A 104 11.67 6.72 14.95
N GLY A 105 12.50 7.52 14.29
CA GLY A 105 13.64 8.20 14.93
C GLY A 105 15.01 7.80 14.41
N ARG A 106 15.12 7.24 13.20
CA ARG A 106 16.40 7.14 12.47
C ARG A 106 16.74 8.43 11.75
N HIS A 107 15.77 9.01 11.05
CA HIS A 107 15.95 10.24 10.27
C HIS A 107 15.14 11.39 10.88
N SER A 108 15.37 12.62 10.40
CA SER A 108 14.46 13.74 10.67
C SER A 108 13.06 13.41 10.12
N LYS A 109 12.02 13.99 10.72
CA LYS A 109 10.63 13.72 10.31
C LYS A 109 10.36 13.98 8.83
N VAL A 110 10.98 15.03 8.30
CA VAL A 110 10.89 15.38 6.87
C VAL A 110 11.50 14.27 6.01
N ASN A 111 12.68 13.77 6.37
CA ASN A 111 13.36 12.71 5.63
C ASN A 111 12.60 11.36 5.72
N GLU A 112 11.99 11.05 6.86
CA GLU A 112 11.11 9.87 6.98
C GLU A 112 9.94 9.94 5.99
N VAL A 113 9.28 11.10 5.88
CA VAL A 113 8.20 11.34 4.91
C VAL A 113 8.72 11.24 3.48
N LEU A 114 9.80 11.94 3.14
CA LEU A 114 10.34 11.97 1.78
C LEU A 114 10.76 10.57 1.30
N LEU A 115 11.50 9.82 2.11
CA LEU A 115 11.90 8.45 1.76
C LEU A 115 10.69 7.52 1.62
N PHE A 116 9.71 7.64 2.52
CA PHE A 116 8.48 6.85 2.44
C PHE A 116 7.71 7.14 1.14
N PHE A 117 7.55 8.41 0.79
CA PHE A 117 6.90 8.83 -0.45
C PHE A 117 7.69 8.43 -1.69
N LEU A 118 9.03 8.50 -1.65
CA LEU A 118 9.87 8.11 -2.77
C LEU A 118 9.76 6.61 -3.07
N ILE A 119 9.90 5.76 -2.04
CA ILE A 119 9.82 4.30 -2.21
C ILE A 119 8.44 3.91 -2.76
N SER A 120 7.37 4.47 -2.19
CA SER A 120 6.01 4.17 -2.62
C SER A 120 5.65 4.81 -3.95
N GLY A 121 6.20 5.98 -4.26
CA GLY A 121 6.04 6.69 -5.52
C GLY A 121 6.63 5.93 -6.70
N LEU A 122 7.79 5.29 -6.51
CA LEU A 122 8.37 4.41 -7.54
C LEU A 122 7.45 3.23 -7.87
N SER A 123 6.93 2.56 -6.84
CA SER A 123 5.94 1.48 -7.03
C SER A 123 4.68 1.98 -7.73
N PHE A 124 4.15 3.12 -7.30
CA PHE A 124 2.93 3.70 -7.86
C PHE A 124 3.12 4.12 -9.32
N ALA A 125 4.23 4.76 -9.67
CA ALA A 125 4.54 5.16 -11.04
C ALA A 125 4.51 3.96 -12.00
N LEU A 126 5.11 2.82 -11.61
CA LEU A 126 5.05 1.59 -12.40
C LEU A 126 3.61 1.08 -12.58
N GLY A 127 2.76 1.24 -11.56
CA GLY A 127 1.34 0.93 -11.64
C GLY A 127 0.59 1.84 -12.62
N VAL A 128 0.83 3.16 -12.55
CA VAL A 128 0.22 4.15 -13.46
C VAL A 128 0.62 3.90 -14.92
N PHE A 129 1.88 3.59 -15.19
CA PHE A 129 2.31 3.23 -16.56
C PHE A 129 1.62 1.96 -17.08
N SER A 130 1.21 1.07 -16.17
CA SER A 130 0.46 -0.14 -16.53
C SER A 130 -0.99 0.15 -16.91
N ILE A 131 -1.59 1.26 -16.47
CA ILE A 131 -2.98 1.64 -16.81
C ILE A 131 -3.16 1.74 -18.32
N LYS A 132 -2.22 2.35 -19.05
CA LYS A 132 -2.29 2.47 -20.51
C LYS A 132 -2.30 1.10 -21.20
N LYS A 133 -1.52 0.15 -20.67
CA LYS A 133 -1.49 -1.23 -21.19
C LYS A 133 -2.77 -1.99 -20.86
N ILE A 134 -3.31 -1.83 -19.64
CA ILE A 134 -4.58 -2.44 -19.22
C ILE A 134 -5.73 -1.97 -20.12
N PHE A 135 -5.84 -0.66 -20.38
CA PHE A 135 -6.85 -0.12 -21.31
C PHE A 135 -6.77 -0.70 -22.74
N ILE A 136 -5.63 -1.28 -23.12
CA ILE A 136 -5.42 -1.95 -24.42
C ILE A 136 -5.67 -3.46 -24.30
N LEU A 137 -5.40 -4.09 -23.14
CA LEU A 137 -5.40 -5.55 -22.95
C LEU A 137 -6.74 -6.16 -22.51
N ILE A 138 -7.71 -5.36 -22.07
CA ILE A 138 -9.00 -5.84 -21.54
C ILE A 138 -9.76 -6.76 -22.52
N GLU A 139 -9.36 -6.83 -23.80
CA GLU A 139 -9.97 -7.68 -24.82
C GLU A 139 -9.39 -9.11 -24.93
N SER A 140 -8.25 -9.47 -24.31
CA SER A 140 -7.54 -10.72 -24.69
C SER A 140 -7.56 -11.90 -23.70
N ASN A 141 -7.56 -11.70 -22.35
CA ASN A 141 -7.71 -12.78 -21.35
C ASN A 141 -7.79 -12.27 -19.89
N ALA A 142 -8.99 -12.22 -19.30
CA ALA A 142 -9.20 -11.66 -17.96
C ALA A 142 -8.45 -12.41 -16.82
N ALA A 143 -8.26 -13.73 -16.93
CA ALA A 143 -7.63 -14.52 -15.86
C ALA A 143 -6.13 -14.19 -15.69
N VAL A 144 -5.42 -13.99 -16.80
CA VAL A 144 -3.99 -13.61 -16.80
C VAL A 144 -3.82 -12.19 -16.26
N GLU A 145 -4.75 -11.28 -16.58
CA GLU A 145 -4.75 -9.91 -16.09
C GLU A 145 -4.90 -9.85 -14.56
N HIS A 146 -5.88 -10.56 -14.01
CA HIS A 146 -6.10 -10.60 -12.55
C HIS A 146 -4.89 -11.16 -11.80
N LEU A 147 -4.26 -12.22 -12.33
CA LEU A 147 -3.07 -12.81 -11.73
C LEU A 147 -1.85 -11.86 -11.77
N ALA A 148 -1.65 -11.17 -12.89
CA ALA A 148 -0.58 -10.18 -13.05
C ALA A 148 -0.77 -9.01 -12.08
N ASN A 149 -2.00 -8.48 -11.96
CA ASN A 149 -2.33 -7.42 -11.03
C ASN A 149 -2.12 -7.84 -9.57
N LEU A 150 -2.55 -9.05 -9.20
CA LEU A 150 -2.33 -9.58 -7.85
C LEU A 150 -0.84 -9.72 -7.53
N THR A 151 -0.06 -10.27 -8.48
CA THR A 151 1.39 -10.44 -8.32
C THR A 151 2.08 -9.09 -8.16
N PHE A 152 1.69 -8.10 -8.96
CA PHE A 152 2.22 -6.73 -8.84
C PHE A 152 1.92 -6.12 -7.47
N ILE A 153 0.69 -6.27 -6.96
CA ILE A 153 0.31 -5.78 -5.63
C ILE A 153 1.15 -6.44 -4.55
N VAL A 154 1.32 -7.77 -4.59
CA VAL A 154 2.11 -8.52 -3.60
C VAL A 154 3.59 -8.11 -3.65
N CYS A 155 4.19 -8.03 -4.84
CA CYS A 155 5.57 -7.59 -5.03
C CYS A 155 5.78 -6.16 -4.52
N SER A 156 4.90 -5.23 -4.93
CA SER A 156 4.98 -3.84 -4.49
C SER A 156 4.82 -3.71 -2.97
N ALA A 157 3.84 -4.40 -2.38
CA ALA A 157 3.63 -4.38 -0.94
C ALA A 157 4.85 -4.92 -0.19
N SER A 158 5.47 -5.99 -0.70
CA SER A 158 6.66 -6.63 -0.12
C SER A 158 7.89 -5.71 -0.18
N VAL A 159 8.16 -5.11 -1.34
CA VAL A 159 9.27 -4.15 -1.50
C VAL A 159 9.07 -2.95 -0.58
N ASN A 160 7.85 -2.38 -0.54
CA ASN A 160 7.53 -1.29 0.37
C ASN A 160 7.74 -1.70 1.83
N PHE A 161 7.32 -2.90 2.25
CA PHE A 161 7.53 -3.37 3.62
C PHE A 161 9.02 -3.44 3.97
N ILE A 162 9.82 -4.07 3.12
CA ILE A 162 11.27 -4.25 3.33
C ILE A 162 11.96 -2.88 3.38
N CYS A 163 11.74 -2.03 2.39
CA CYS A 163 12.37 -0.71 2.33
C CYS A 163 11.92 0.20 3.48
N ARG A 164 10.63 0.22 3.85
CA ARG A 164 10.16 1.00 5.00
C ARG A 164 10.77 0.50 6.31
N LYS A 165 10.82 -0.82 6.49
CA LYS A 165 11.44 -1.42 7.67
C LYS A 165 12.92 -1.06 7.76
N PHE A 166 13.71 -1.28 6.71
CA PHE A 166 15.18 -1.21 6.81
C PHE A 166 15.81 0.11 6.36
N LEU A 167 15.18 0.90 5.50
CA LEU A 167 15.73 2.16 4.99
C LEU A 167 15.11 3.38 5.68
N VAL A 168 13.82 3.32 6.01
CA VAL A 168 13.08 4.44 6.61
C VAL A 168 13.15 4.41 8.13
N PHE A 169 12.81 3.28 8.76
CA PHE A 169 12.54 3.24 10.21
C PHE A 169 13.54 2.41 11.05
N SER A 170 14.26 1.43 10.50
CA SER A 170 15.26 0.67 11.29
C SER A 170 16.37 1.62 11.71
N LYS A 171 16.59 1.76 13.02
CA LYS A 171 17.87 2.25 13.55
C LYS A 171 18.99 1.27 13.18
#